data_AF-A0A2V8FG78-F1
#
_entry.id   AF-A0A2V8FG78-F1
#
_cell.length_a   1.000
_cell.length_b   1.000
_cell.length_c   1.000
_cell.angle_alpha   90.00
_cell.angle_beta   90.00
_cell.angle_gamma   90.00
#
_symmetry.space_group_name_H-M   'P 1'
#
loop_
_entity.id
_entity.type
_entity.pdbx_description
1 polymer ?
#
loop_
_entity_poly.entity_id
_entity_poly.type
_entity_poly.pdbx_seq_one_letter_code
_entity_poly.pdbx_strand_id
1 'polypeptide(L)' 'MRYRIPALIGMLVVVAVATLAGQTSSSPAQPRTAKGWTPPRTADGHPDFQGVWNFSTLTPLERPA' A
#
# COMPACT_ATOMS: atom_id res chain seq x y z
N MET A 1 31.36 41.04 13.33
CA MET A 1 30.35 40.32 14.15
C MET A 1 28.90 40.36 13.61
N ARG A 2 28.56 41.18 12.60
CA ARG A 2 27.14 41.43 12.23
C ARG A 2 26.47 40.38 11.32
N TYR A 3 27.25 39.59 10.59
CA TYR A 3 26.72 38.55 9.68
C TYR A 3 26.65 37.15 10.30
N ARG A 4 27.11 37.00 11.55
CA ARG A 4 27.18 35.69 12.21
C ARG A 4 25.80 35.12 12.54
N ILE A 5 24.85 35.99 12.92
CA ILE A 5 23.48 35.60 13.29
C ILE A 5 22.66 35.14 12.07
N PRO A 6 22.56 35.90 10.95
CA PRO A 6 21.82 35.41 9.78
C PRO A 6 22.45 34.17 9.15
N ALA A 7 23.79 34.04 9.20
CA ALA A 7 24.48 32.84 8.74
C ALA A 7 24.15 31.59 9.57
N LEU A 8 24.03 31.73 10.90
CA LEU A 8 23.64 30.62 11.78
C LEU A 8 22.18 30.20 11.59
N ILE A 9 21.28 31.15 11.35
CA ILE A 9 19.86 30.84 11.05
C ILE A 9 19.76 30.13 9.70
N GLY A 10 20.47 30.61 8.68
CA GLY A 10 20.53 29.92 7.39
C GLY A 10 21.06 28.49 7.52
N MET A 11 22.10 28.28 8.33
CA MET A 11 22.65 26.95 8.57
C MET A 11 21.67 26.03 9.32
N LEU A 12 20.95 26.55 10.32
CA LEU A 12 19.92 25.79 11.05
C LEU A 12 18.78 25.33 10.13
N VAL A 13 18.33 26.21 9.22
CA VAL A 13 17.27 25.90 8.26
C VAL A 13 17.73 24.81 7.28
N VAL A 14 18.98 24.89 6.79
CA VAL A 14 19.55 23.86 5.91
C VAL A 14 19.61 22.50 6.60
N VAL A 15 20.03 22.46 7.88
CA VAL A 15 20.09 21.21 8.65
C VAL A 15 18.70 20.63 8.90
N ALA A 16 17.70 21.46 9.23
CA ALA A 16 16.34 21.01 9.48
C ALA A 16 15.64 20.45 8.23
N VAL A 17 15.89 21.03 7.05
CA VAL A 17 15.34 20.52 5.79
C VAL A 17 16.01 19.21 5.39
N ALA A 18 17.32 19.09 5.62
CA ALA A 18 18.07 17.86 5.31
C ALA A 18 17.63 16.66 6.16
N THR A 19 17.33 16.87 7.45
CA THR A 19 16.83 15.78 8.31
C THR A 19 15.43 15.36 7.90
N LEU A 20 14.52 16.29 7.57
CA LEU A 20 13.14 15.96 7.20
C LEU A 20 13.04 15.14 5.91
N ALA A 21 13.91 15.39 4.92
CA ALA A 21 13.98 14.59 3.69
C ALA A 21 14.41 13.13 3.95
N GLY A 22 15.26 12.90 4.95
CA GLY A 22 15.73 11.57 5.35
C GLY A 22 14.73 10.73 6.15
N GLN A 23 13.69 11.34 6.74
CA GLN A 23 12.69 10.62 7.55
C GLN A 23 11.56 10.02 6.71
N THR A 24 11.52 10.28 5.40
CA THR A 24 10.55 9.64 4.52
C THR A 24 11.06 8.28 4.12
N SER A 25 10.26 7.24 4.35
CA SER A 25 10.56 5.90 3.90
C SER A 25 10.67 5.91 2.37
N SER A 26 11.88 5.97 1.84
CA SER A 26 12.18 5.76 0.43
C SER A 26 12.07 4.27 0.13
N SER A 27 10.85 3.76 0.21
CA SER A 27 10.50 2.49 -0.38
C SER A 27 10.11 2.78 -1.83
N PRO A 28 10.94 2.46 -2.83
CA PRO A 28 10.43 2.39 -4.18
C PRO A 28 9.30 1.37 -4.13
N ALA A 29 8.07 1.83 -4.41
CA ALA A 29 6.95 0.95 -4.56
C ALA A 29 7.30 0.00 -5.71
N GLN A 30 7.78 -1.20 -5.37
CA GLN A 30 7.96 -2.23 -6.36
C GLN A 30 6.57 -2.45 -6.97
N PRO A 31 6.39 -2.28 -8.29
CA PRO A 31 5.14 -2.65 -8.91
C PRO A 31 4.96 -4.13 -8.61
N ARG A 32 4.06 -4.43 -7.67
CA ARG A 32 3.65 -5.80 -7.39
C ARG A 32 2.85 -6.18 -8.63
N THR A 33 3.52 -6.74 -9.62
CA THR A 33 2.85 -7.41 -10.73
C THR A 33 2.09 -8.56 -10.07
N ALA A 34 0.83 -8.31 -9.76
CA ALA A 34 -0.06 -9.34 -9.30
C ALA A 34 0.02 -10.43 -10.36
N LYS A 35 0.46 -11.63 -9.96
CA LYS A 35 0.55 -12.75 -10.88
C LYS A 35 -0.87 -12.95 -11.42
N GLY A 36 -1.04 -12.66 -12.72
CA GLY A 36 -2.36 -12.64 -13.34
C GLY A 36 -3.03 -13.98 -13.12
N TRP A 37 -4.20 -13.97 -12.48
CA TRP A 37 -4.94 -15.21 -12.27
C TRP A 37 -5.47 -15.69 -13.62
N THR A 38 -5.14 -16.93 -13.98
CA THR A 38 -5.67 -17.57 -15.19
C THR A 38 -6.65 -18.64 -14.74
N PRO A 39 -7.98 -18.45 -14.92
CA PRO A 39 -8.95 -19.42 -14.45
C PRO A 39 -8.82 -20.73 -15.23
N PRO A 40 -9.07 -21.90 -14.58
CA PRO A 40 -9.23 -23.15 -15.30
C PRO A 40 -10.36 -23.02 -16.32
N ARG A 41 -10.29 -23.82 -17.40
CA ARG A 41 -11.28 -23.79 -18.48
C ARG A 41 -11.99 -25.12 -18.61
N THR A 42 -13.26 -25.04 -18.97
CA THR A 42 -14.09 -26.18 -19.35
C THR A 42 -13.70 -26.72 -20.73
N ALA A 43 -14.20 -27.90 -21.11
CA ALA A 43 -13.87 -28.55 -22.38
C ALA A 43 -14.32 -27.73 -23.62
N ASP A 44 -15.36 -26.93 -23.48
CA ASP A 44 -15.86 -25.95 -24.46
C ASP A 44 -15.14 -24.59 -24.39
N GLY A 45 -14.15 -24.44 -23.49
CA GLY A 45 -13.22 -23.32 -23.46
C GLY A 45 -13.65 -22.11 -22.62
N HIS A 46 -14.77 -22.19 -21.91
CA HIS A 46 -15.23 -21.16 -20.98
C HIS A 46 -14.47 -21.22 -19.64
N PRO A 47 -14.34 -20.11 -18.90
CA PRO A 47 -13.84 -20.15 -17.53
C PRO A 47 -14.69 -21.05 -16.64
N ASP A 48 -14.03 -21.90 -15.86
CA ASP A 48 -14.67 -22.81 -14.91
C ASP A 48 -14.88 -22.12 -13.56
N PHE A 49 -16.15 -22.04 -13.15
CA PHE A 49 -16.59 -21.48 -11.86
C PHE A 49 -17.20 -22.53 -10.92
N GLN A 50 -17.00 -23.83 -11.20
CA GLN A 50 -17.54 -24.94 -10.42
C GLN A 50 -16.73 -25.26 -9.14
N GLY A 51 -15.87 -24.35 -8.69
CA GLY A 51 -15.06 -24.52 -7.48
C GLY A 51 -15.89 -24.69 -6.19
N VAL A 52 -15.20 -24.80 -5.06
CA VAL A 52 -15.87 -24.96 -3.76
C VAL A 52 -16.49 -23.63 -3.31
N TRP A 53 -17.81 -23.59 -3.22
CA TRP A 53 -18.54 -22.45 -2.66
C TRP A 53 -18.66 -22.60 -1.14
N ASN A 54 -18.17 -21.61 -0.39
CA ASN A 54 -18.29 -21.57 1.05
C ASN A 54 -19.34 -20.53 1.48
N PHE A 55 -20.39 -21.00 2.18
CA PHE A 55 -21.47 -20.16 2.71
C PHE A 55 -21.39 -19.97 4.24
N SER A 56 -20.26 -20.32 4.86
CA SER A 56 -20.07 -20.11 6.29
C SER A 56 -20.06 -18.61 6.62
N THR A 57 -20.93 -18.20 7.54
CA THR A 57 -20.93 -16.84 8.09
C THR A 57 -20.30 -16.88 9.48
N LEU A 58 -19.47 -15.89 9.81
CA LEU A 58 -18.96 -15.74 11.19
C LEU A 58 -20.04 -15.21 12.13
N THR A 59 -20.99 -14.47 11.59
CA THR A 59 -22.09 -13.86 12.34
C THR A 59 -23.36 -14.69 12.19
N PRO A 60 -24.03 -15.10 13.28
CA PRO A 60 -25.36 -15.71 13.24
C PRO A 60 -26.40 -14.76 12.64
N LEU A 61 -27.31 -15.29 11.82
CA LEU A 61 -28.45 -14.54 11.27
C LEU A 61 -29.74 -15.02 11.92
N GLU A 62 -30.52 -14.10 12.48
CA GLU A 62 -31.85 -14.35 13.02
C GLU A 62 -32.92 -13.92 12.02
N ARG A 63 -34.05 -14.63 12.00
CA ARG A 63 -35.21 -14.23 11.20
C ARG A 63 -36.16 -13.42 12.10
N PRO A 64 -36.63 -12.23 11.67
CA PRO A 64 -37.67 -11.51 12.40
C PRO A 64 -38.95 -12.34 12.50
N ALA A 65 -39.62 -12.26 13.64
CA ALA A 65 -40.91 -12.89 13.92
C ALA A 65 -42.07 -11.89 13.75
#